data_AF-A0A6G4ASB6-F1
#
_entry.id   AF-A0A6G4ASB6-F1
#
_cell.length_a   1.000
_cell.length_b   1.000
_cell.length_c   1.000
_cell.angle_alpha   90.00
_cell.angle_beta   90.00
_cell.angle_gamma   90.00
#
_symmetry.space_group_name_H-M   'P 1'
#
loop_
_entity.id
_entity.type
_entity.pdbx_description
1 polymer ?
#
loop_
_entity_poly.entity_id
_entity_poly.type
_entity_poly.pdbx_seq_one_letter_code
_entity_poly.pdbx_strand_id
1 'polypeptide(L)'
;MASRACRSPWKRPGECEQPTAGSVTSAPDGRCLGTRMCGSAAPRRRSWRPCCSNSSAVRPLRLTRTLTPGNWPFLPGPHARDYQQFEPGGAMADTTIAYLPFDGDADGSMISTAHDTNRFFTALVGGEFPAPAQMAEMQRTVEVPADHGTPPGTRDGLGLNWTLLSCGGGYWGHGGNGFGYMAWLASDGRSAITVSLYSRPGDEDTAVRQIRAVADLVDHVLCSSREEGTP
;
A
#
# COMPACT_ATOMS: atom_id res chain seq x y z
N MET A 1 2.15 9.16 35.67
CA MET A 1 2.95 10.38 35.48
C MET A 1 2.77 10.86 34.04
N ALA A 2 2.11 12.01 33.90
CA ALA A 2 1.89 12.90 32.74
C ALA A 2 1.83 12.33 31.30
N SER A 3 0.60 12.20 30.78
CA SER A 3 0.28 12.28 29.36
C SER A 3 0.60 13.69 28.83
N ARG A 4 1.39 13.81 27.77
CA ARG A 4 1.57 15.08 27.03
C ARG A 4 0.73 15.03 25.76
N ALA A 5 -0.38 15.75 25.75
CA ALA A 5 -1.14 16.06 24.56
C ALA A 5 -0.33 17.03 23.67
N CYS A 6 -0.20 16.73 22.38
CA CYS A 6 0.25 17.69 21.38
C CYS A 6 -0.82 18.78 21.23
N ARG A 7 -0.54 19.99 21.71
CA ARG A 7 -1.35 21.19 21.41
C ARG A 7 -0.77 21.87 20.17
N SER A 8 -1.55 21.98 19.12
CA SER A 8 -1.27 22.86 17.98
C SER A 8 -1.96 24.22 18.23
N PRO A 9 -1.32 25.37 17.98
CA PRO A 9 -1.83 26.69 18.38
C PRO A 9 -3.01 27.24 17.55
N TRP A 10 -3.57 26.45 16.63
CA TRP A 10 -4.57 26.93 15.66
C TRP A 10 -5.90 26.16 15.64
N LYS A 11 -6.25 25.36 16.65
CA LYS A 11 -7.55 24.64 16.70
C LYS A 11 -8.20 24.67 18.08
N ARG A 12 -9.54 24.85 18.10
CA ARG A 12 -10.36 24.76 19.31
C ARG A 12 -10.51 23.28 19.74
N PRO A 13 -10.63 22.97 21.04
CA PRO A 13 -10.87 21.60 21.50
C PRO A 13 -12.27 21.13 21.08
N GLY A 14 -12.37 20.03 20.32
CA GLY A 14 -13.66 19.33 20.10
C GLY A 14 -14.04 18.96 18.66
N GLU A 15 -13.30 19.39 17.63
CA GLU A 15 -13.57 18.99 16.25
C GLU A 15 -12.69 17.80 15.85
N CYS A 16 -13.30 16.63 15.66
CA CYS A 16 -12.69 15.49 14.97
C CYS A 16 -12.86 15.70 13.46
N GLU A 17 -11.76 15.99 12.77
CA GLU A 17 -11.74 16.01 11.31
C GLU A 17 -11.76 14.56 10.79
N GLN A 18 -12.63 14.26 9.83
CA GLN A 18 -12.66 12.97 9.18
C GLN A 18 -11.32 12.75 8.44
N PRO A 19 -10.62 11.62 8.65
CA PRO A 19 -9.39 11.35 7.94
C PRO A 19 -9.72 11.09 6.46
N THR A 20 -9.23 11.97 5.58
CA THR A 20 -9.13 11.69 4.16
C THR A 20 -8.16 10.54 3.97
N ALA A 21 -8.69 9.40 3.53
CA ALA A 21 -8.07 8.14 3.16
C ALA A 21 -6.56 8.17 2.82
N GLY A 22 -5.72 8.12 3.87
CA GLY A 22 -4.50 7.33 3.88
C GLY A 22 -4.81 6.09 4.72
N SER A 23 -4.45 4.90 4.25
CA SER A 23 -4.77 3.59 4.83
C SER A 23 -4.72 3.56 6.37
N VAL A 24 -5.88 3.74 7.01
CA VAL A 24 -6.10 3.54 8.44
C VAL A 24 -7.50 2.96 8.60
N THR A 25 -7.59 1.65 8.77
CA THR A 25 -8.79 1.02 9.34
C THR A 25 -8.83 1.34 10.83
N SER A 26 -9.76 2.19 11.24
CA SER A 26 -10.01 2.48 12.66
C SER A 26 -10.69 1.30 13.34
N ALA A 27 -10.11 0.79 14.44
CA ALA A 27 -10.83 -0.08 15.38
C ALA A 27 -11.80 0.75 16.24
N PRO A 28 -12.94 0.19 16.68
CA PRO A 28 -13.98 0.90 17.45
C PRO A 28 -13.52 1.42 18.83
N ASP A 29 -12.27 1.19 19.24
CA ASP A 29 -11.67 1.66 20.50
C ASP A 29 -10.72 2.87 20.34
N GLY A 30 -10.66 3.49 19.16
CA GLY A 30 -9.94 4.75 18.95
C GLY A 30 -8.41 4.62 18.96
N ARG A 31 -7.87 3.42 18.68
CA ARG A 31 -6.43 3.19 18.51
C ARG A 31 -6.06 3.15 17.03
N CYS A 32 -5.20 4.07 16.59
CA CYS A 32 -4.59 4.01 15.26
C CYS A 32 -3.52 2.89 15.24
N LEU A 33 -3.83 1.77 14.60
CA LEU A 33 -2.86 0.72 14.31
C LEU A 33 -2.27 0.97 12.92
N GLY A 34 -1.33 1.91 12.85
CA GLY A 34 -0.46 2.10 11.69
C GLY A 34 0.97 1.69 12.04
N THR A 35 1.70 1.21 11.03
CA THR A 35 3.13 0.86 11.03
C THR A 35 3.53 -0.43 11.77
N ARG A 36 3.95 -1.45 11.00
CA ARG A 36 5.18 -2.22 11.27
C ARG A 36 5.46 -3.30 10.21
N MET A 37 6.04 -2.93 9.08
CA MET A 37 6.73 -3.90 8.19
C MET A 37 8.27 -3.83 8.34
N CYS A 38 8.84 -2.68 8.72
CA CYS A 38 10.30 -2.52 8.98
C CYS A 38 10.66 -2.07 10.42
N GLY A 39 9.68 -1.82 11.31
CA GLY A 39 9.90 -1.07 12.56
C GLY A 39 10.05 -1.84 13.88
N SER A 40 9.84 -3.17 13.92
CA SER A 40 9.68 -3.89 15.20
C SER A 40 10.94 -4.50 15.81
N ALA A 41 12.10 -4.55 15.12
CA ALA A 41 13.21 -5.39 15.57
C ALA A 41 14.58 -4.67 15.64
N ALA A 42 14.69 -3.56 16.39
CA ALA A 42 16.00 -3.04 16.78
C ALA A 42 15.98 -2.46 18.21
N PRO A 43 16.74 -3.03 19.17
CA PRO A 43 16.89 -2.48 20.53
C PRO A 43 17.66 -1.15 20.58
N ARG A 44 17.93 -0.50 19.45
CA ARG A 44 18.72 0.74 19.35
C ARG A 44 18.09 1.62 18.28
N ARG A 45 17.97 2.92 18.59
CA ARG A 45 17.63 4.03 17.67
C ARG A 45 18.34 3.87 16.32
N ARG A 46 17.74 3.15 15.39
CA ARG A 46 18.20 3.02 13.99
C ARG A 46 17.02 3.42 13.13
N SER A 47 17.28 4.27 12.14
CA SER A 47 16.26 4.62 11.15
C SER A 47 15.81 3.37 10.41
N TRP A 48 14.52 3.31 10.05
CA TRP A 48 13.96 2.20 9.26
C TRP A 48 14.56 2.15 7.85
N ARG A 49 15.03 3.29 7.32
CA ARG A 49 15.53 3.43 5.93
C ARG A 49 16.75 2.54 5.67
N PRO A 50 17.81 2.53 6.49
CA PRO A 50 18.86 1.52 6.42
C PRO A 50 18.33 0.12 6.66
N CYS A 51 17.32 -0.08 7.52
CA CYS A 51 16.71 -1.40 7.67
C CYS A 51 16.02 -1.85 6.39
N CYS A 52 15.34 -1.02 5.59
CA CYS A 52 14.69 -1.47 4.34
C CYS A 52 15.61 -1.38 3.10
N SER A 53 16.57 -0.45 3.06
CA SER A 53 17.58 -0.34 2.00
C SER A 53 18.71 -1.35 2.17
N ASN A 54 19.07 -1.68 3.41
CA ASN A 54 20.00 -2.76 3.75
C ASN A 54 19.29 -4.02 4.29
N SER A 55 17.95 -4.11 4.28
CA SER A 55 17.26 -5.35 4.65
C SER A 55 17.60 -6.44 3.67
N SER A 56 17.41 -7.65 4.16
CA SER A 56 17.33 -8.93 3.45
C SER A 56 16.41 -8.98 2.23
N ALA A 57 15.66 -7.94 1.86
CA ALA A 57 14.76 -7.96 0.71
C ALA A 57 15.32 -7.22 -0.51
N VAL A 58 15.56 -5.90 -0.44
CA VAL A 58 15.91 -5.06 -1.62
C VAL A 58 17.18 -5.55 -2.31
N ARG A 59 18.27 -5.72 -1.55
CA ARG A 59 19.55 -6.16 -2.10
C ARG A 59 19.55 -7.62 -2.56
N PRO A 60 19.11 -8.60 -1.74
CA PRO A 60 19.11 -10.01 -2.15
C PRO A 60 18.23 -10.29 -3.36
N LEU A 61 17.09 -9.62 -3.47
CA LEU A 61 16.17 -9.75 -4.62
C LEU A 61 16.60 -8.92 -5.83
N ARG A 62 17.69 -8.14 -5.72
CA ARG A 62 18.21 -7.26 -6.77
C ARG A 62 17.17 -6.27 -7.30
N LEU A 63 16.44 -5.62 -6.39
CA LEU A 63 15.45 -4.59 -6.73
C LEU A 63 16.16 -3.27 -7.08
N THR A 64 16.77 -3.24 -8.26
CA THR A 64 17.67 -2.14 -8.69
C THR A 64 16.98 -0.81 -8.94
N ARG A 65 15.66 -0.81 -9.08
CA ARG A 65 14.82 0.37 -9.33
C ARG A 65 13.90 0.67 -8.15
N THR A 66 14.19 0.09 -6.97
CA THR A 66 13.49 0.35 -5.72
C THR A 66 14.37 1.16 -4.77
N LEU A 67 13.85 2.24 -4.21
CA LEU A 67 14.59 3.09 -3.29
C LEU A 67 13.72 3.76 -2.23
N THR A 68 14.35 4.16 -1.13
CA THR A 68 13.75 5.07 -0.14
C THR A 68 14.37 6.47 -0.32
N PRO A 69 13.64 7.48 -0.82
CA PRO A 69 14.18 8.81 -1.17
C PRO A 69 14.35 9.71 0.06
N GLY A 70 13.43 9.62 1.02
CA GLY A 70 13.56 10.27 2.33
C GLY A 70 13.18 11.73 2.22
N ASN A 71 14.14 12.59 2.55
CA ASN A 71 14.06 14.03 2.38
C ASN A 71 13.83 14.49 0.93
N TRP A 72 14.21 13.66 -0.03
CA TRP A 72 14.33 14.04 -1.43
C TRP A 72 12.95 13.99 -2.12
N PRO A 73 12.42 15.12 -2.61
CA PRO A 73 11.02 15.21 -3.05
C PRO A 73 10.81 14.82 -4.53
N PHE A 74 11.88 14.50 -5.26
CA PHE A 74 11.82 14.22 -6.68
C PHE A 74 11.74 12.71 -6.94
N LEU A 75 11.16 12.34 -8.08
CA LEU A 75 11.14 10.96 -8.56
C LEU A 75 12.32 10.70 -9.50
N PRO A 76 13.03 9.57 -9.37
CA PRO A 76 14.05 9.17 -10.34
C PRO A 76 13.40 8.91 -11.71
N GLY A 77 14.10 9.23 -12.80
CA GLY A 77 13.60 9.00 -14.15
C GLY A 77 13.79 7.55 -14.64
N PRO A 78 13.02 7.10 -15.65
CA PRO A 78 11.73 7.66 -16.06
C PRO A 78 10.62 7.37 -15.03
N HIS A 79 9.68 8.31 -14.87
CA HIS A 79 8.47 8.20 -14.05
C HIS A 79 7.28 8.83 -14.77
N ALA A 80 6.07 8.39 -14.41
CA ALA A 80 4.84 9.05 -14.83
C ALA A 80 4.62 10.33 -14.01
N ARG A 81 3.79 11.23 -14.54
CA ARG A 81 3.31 12.39 -13.78
C ARG A 81 2.02 12.05 -13.09
N ASP A 82 1.88 12.50 -11.85
CA ASP A 82 0.71 12.27 -11.03
C ASP A 82 -0.24 13.45 -11.14
N TYR A 83 -1.54 13.17 -11.25
CA TYR A 83 -2.55 14.20 -11.41
C TYR A 83 -3.71 14.01 -10.42
N GLN A 84 -3.99 15.02 -9.59
CA GLN A 84 -5.11 15.03 -8.65
C GLN A 84 -6.16 16.04 -9.05
N GLN A 85 -7.42 15.61 -9.16
CA GLN A 85 -8.56 16.51 -9.14
C GLN A 85 -9.06 16.65 -7.70
N PHE A 86 -9.05 17.87 -7.16
CA PHE A 86 -9.41 18.10 -5.76
C PHE A 86 -10.91 18.30 -5.53
N GLU A 87 -11.63 18.74 -6.55
CA GLU A 87 -13.07 18.98 -6.51
C GLU A 87 -13.76 18.26 -7.67
N PRO A 88 -14.97 17.70 -7.48
CA PRO A 88 -15.74 17.11 -8.57
C PRO A 88 -15.90 18.08 -9.75
N GLY A 89 -15.47 17.65 -10.95
CA GLY A 89 -15.50 18.48 -12.16
C GLY A 89 -14.43 19.58 -12.24
N GLY A 90 -13.58 19.72 -11.22
CA GLY A 90 -12.45 20.66 -11.21
C GLY A 90 -11.32 20.25 -12.15
N ALA A 91 -10.31 21.11 -12.30
CA ALA A 91 -9.13 20.79 -13.10
C ALA A 91 -8.26 19.72 -12.42
N MET A 92 -7.53 18.94 -13.24
CA MET A 92 -6.46 18.07 -12.75
C MET A 92 -5.24 18.92 -12.42
N ALA A 93 -4.77 18.87 -11.18
CA ALA A 93 -3.52 19.48 -10.74
C ALA A 93 -2.37 18.47 -10.83
N ASP A 94 -1.21 18.90 -11.34
CA ASP A 94 0.01 18.08 -11.35
C ASP A 94 0.56 17.98 -9.92
N THR A 95 0.62 16.77 -9.38
CA THR A 95 1.09 16.44 -8.03
C THR A 95 2.32 15.52 -8.05
N THR A 96 3.04 15.44 -9.18
CA THR A 96 4.21 14.55 -9.37
C THR A 96 5.32 14.78 -8.33
N ILE A 97 5.51 16.03 -7.91
CA ILE A 97 6.46 16.33 -6.84
C ILE A 97 5.73 16.08 -5.52
N ALA A 98 6.13 14.99 -4.87
CA ALA A 98 5.51 14.52 -3.64
C ALA A 98 5.49 15.64 -2.58
N TYR A 99 4.30 15.86 -2.02
CA TYR A 99 4.13 16.70 -0.86
C TYR A 99 4.58 15.93 0.39
N LEU A 100 5.87 15.98 0.69
CA LEU A 100 6.34 15.67 2.04
C LEU A 100 5.70 16.71 2.99
N PRO A 101 4.93 16.30 4.02
CA PRO A 101 5.10 15.06 4.79
C PRO A 101 4.03 13.95 4.60
N PHE A 102 3.12 14.03 3.63
CA PHE A 102 1.96 13.12 3.56
C PHE A 102 2.30 11.73 3.02
N ASP A 103 3.11 11.64 1.95
CA ASP A 103 3.62 10.37 1.39
C ASP A 103 5.03 10.06 1.94
N GLY A 104 5.15 10.05 3.25
CA GLY A 104 6.43 10.06 3.96
C GLY A 104 6.77 8.78 4.72
N ASP A 105 8.06 8.66 5.07
CA ASP A 105 8.55 7.70 6.07
C ASP A 105 8.17 6.23 5.74
N ALA A 106 8.09 5.37 6.76
CA ALA A 106 7.91 3.93 6.63
C ALA A 106 6.53 3.49 6.11
N ASP A 107 5.59 4.42 5.97
CA ASP A 107 4.20 4.14 5.58
C ASP A 107 4.03 4.16 4.05
N GLY A 108 4.67 5.11 3.36
CA GLY A 108 4.43 5.29 1.92
C GLY A 108 5.61 5.80 1.09
N SER A 109 6.79 6.07 1.66
CA SER A 109 7.84 6.77 0.91
C SER A 109 8.62 5.93 -0.11
N MET A 110 8.37 4.63 -0.24
CA MET A 110 9.13 3.78 -1.15
C MET A 110 8.77 4.05 -2.61
N ILE A 111 9.78 4.24 -3.46
CA ILE A 111 9.65 4.35 -4.90
C ILE A 111 10.08 3.01 -5.51
N SER A 112 9.31 2.51 -6.48
CA SER A 112 9.60 1.22 -7.13
C SER A 112 9.11 1.21 -8.59
N THR A 113 9.26 0.06 -9.25
CA THR A 113 8.66 -0.24 -10.55
C THR A 113 7.77 -1.46 -10.44
N ALA A 114 6.80 -1.62 -11.34
CA ALA A 114 5.95 -2.81 -11.39
C ALA A 114 6.78 -4.12 -11.41
N HIS A 115 7.89 -4.14 -12.16
CA HIS A 115 8.79 -5.29 -12.21
C HIS A 115 9.41 -5.64 -10.85
N ASP A 116 10.03 -4.67 -10.17
CA ASP A 116 10.69 -4.91 -8.88
C ASP A 116 9.66 -5.22 -7.78
N THR A 117 8.50 -4.58 -7.85
CA THR A 117 7.37 -4.84 -6.97
C THR A 117 6.81 -6.25 -7.15
N ASN A 118 6.63 -6.71 -8.39
CA ASN A 118 6.20 -8.09 -8.67
C ASN A 118 7.24 -9.08 -8.13
N ARG A 119 8.54 -8.85 -8.36
CA ARG A 119 9.61 -9.71 -7.81
C ARG A 119 9.55 -9.79 -6.29
N PHE A 120 9.35 -8.66 -5.61
CA PHE A 120 9.21 -8.64 -4.16
C PHE A 120 8.01 -9.46 -3.69
N PHE A 121 6.83 -9.27 -4.28
CA PHE A 121 5.61 -9.99 -3.88
C PHE A 121 5.64 -11.47 -4.23
N THR A 122 6.22 -11.85 -5.37
CA THR A 122 6.45 -13.27 -5.72
C THR A 122 7.34 -13.94 -4.67
N ALA A 123 8.46 -13.32 -4.30
CA ALA A 123 9.37 -13.89 -3.31
C ALA A 123 8.78 -13.90 -1.88
N LEU A 124 8.03 -12.85 -1.50
CA LEU A 124 7.35 -12.77 -0.20
C LEU A 124 6.27 -13.85 -0.05
N VAL A 125 5.34 -13.92 -1.00
CA VAL A 125 4.22 -14.87 -0.96
C VAL A 125 4.70 -16.30 -1.24
N GLY A 126 5.74 -16.45 -2.07
CA GLY A 126 6.41 -17.72 -2.33
C GLY A 126 7.26 -18.24 -1.16
N GLY A 127 7.43 -17.45 -0.10
CA GLY A 127 8.10 -17.89 1.14
C GLY A 127 9.63 -17.83 1.10
N GLU A 128 10.23 -17.08 0.18
CA GLU A 128 11.68 -16.84 0.17
C GLU A 128 12.12 -15.96 1.35
N PHE A 129 11.25 -15.05 1.79
CA PHE A 129 11.37 -14.27 3.02
C PHE A 129 9.99 -13.76 3.45
N PRO A 130 9.76 -13.41 4.72
CA PRO A 130 10.63 -13.64 5.88
C PRO A 130 10.65 -15.14 6.28
N ALA A 131 11.19 -15.49 7.45
CA ALA A 131 11.15 -16.88 7.90
C ALA A 131 9.69 -17.39 8.00
N PRO A 132 9.41 -18.70 7.81
CA PRO A 132 8.04 -19.21 7.77
C PRO A 132 7.17 -18.82 8.95
N ALA A 133 7.72 -18.80 10.17
CA ALA A 133 7.00 -18.35 11.37
C ALA A 133 6.58 -16.88 11.27
N GLN A 134 7.43 -16.00 10.74
CA GLN A 134 7.11 -14.58 10.56
C GLN A 134 6.07 -14.38 9.44
N MET A 135 6.15 -15.17 8.36
CA MET A 135 5.14 -15.14 7.31
C MET A 135 3.78 -15.59 7.82
N ALA A 136 3.74 -16.64 8.67
CA ALA A 136 2.51 -17.09 9.30
C ALA A 136 1.87 -16.00 10.19
N GLU A 137 2.69 -15.20 10.90
CA GLU A 137 2.19 -14.03 11.62
C GLU A 137 1.65 -12.96 10.68
N MET A 138 2.32 -12.68 9.56
CA MET A 138 1.84 -11.72 8.55
C MET A 138 0.51 -12.14 7.92
N GLN A 139 0.29 -13.44 7.75
CA GLN A 139 -0.91 -14.03 7.17
C GLN A 139 -2.03 -14.30 8.19
N ARG A 140 -1.82 -14.01 9.48
CA ARG A 140 -2.91 -14.09 10.46
C ARG A 140 -3.81 -12.88 10.29
N THR A 141 -5.00 -13.10 9.73
CA THR A 141 -5.88 -12.02 9.30
C THR A 141 -7.12 -11.81 10.15
N VAL A 142 -7.61 -10.57 10.14
CA VAL A 142 -8.93 -10.16 10.62
C VAL A 142 -9.82 -9.74 9.45
N GLU A 143 -11.13 -9.82 9.62
CA GLU A 143 -12.07 -9.42 8.57
C GLU A 143 -12.09 -7.90 8.40
N VAL A 144 -12.07 -7.46 7.15
CA VAL A 144 -12.30 -6.06 6.80
C VAL A 144 -13.79 -5.91 6.48
N PRO A 145 -14.52 -5.00 7.16
CA PRO A 145 -15.89 -4.70 6.80
C PRO A 145 -15.99 -4.31 5.32
N ALA A 146 -17.03 -4.77 4.64
CA ALA A 146 -17.26 -4.33 3.27
C ALA A 146 -17.62 -2.83 3.27
N ASP A 147 -16.72 -2.00 2.78
CA ASP A 147 -16.86 -0.56 2.68
C ASP A 147 -16.28 -0.04 1.36
N HIS A 148 -16.75 1.13 0.89
CA HIS A 148 -16.16 1.99 -0.16
C HIS A 148 -15.26 1.33 -1.25
N GLY A 149 -15.72 0.24 -1.87
CA GLY A 149 -15.02 -0.43 -2.98
C GLY A 149 -14.10 -1.59 -2.59
N THR A 150 -13.94 -1.89 -1.31
CA THR A 150 -13.24 -3.07 -0.81
C THR A 150 -13.97 -4.36 -1.26
N PRO A 151 -13.30 -5.30 -1.93
CA PRO A 151 -13.93 -6.55 -2.35
C PRO A 151 -14.48 -7.35 -1.15
N PRO A 152 -15.67 -7.97 -1.28
CA PRO A 152 -16.23 -8.80 -0.21
C PRO A 152 -15.30 -9.93 0.22
N GLY A 153 -15.24 -10.19 1.53
CA GLY A 153 -14.38 -11.24 2.08
C GLY A 153 -12.90 -10.87 2.14
N THR A 154 -12.55 -9.60 1.92
CA THR A 154 -11.19 -9.10 2.16
C THR A 154 -10.83 -9.22 3.64
N ARG A 155 -9.60 -9.64 3.91
CA ARG A 155 -9.06 -9.80 5.27
C ARG A 155 -7.69 -9.14 5.36
N ASP A 156 -7.40 -8.48 6.47
CA ASP A 156 -6.13 -7.79 6.69
C ASP A 156 -5.27 -8.54 7.71
N GLY A 157 -4.00 -8.77 7.34
CA GLY A 157 -2.94 -9.25 8.20
C GLY A 157 -1.94 -8.14 8.54
N LEU A 158 -0.69 -8.50 8.81
CA LEU A 158 0.35 -7.51 9.10
C LEU A 158 0.98 -6.97 7.80
N GLY A 159 0.39 -5.90 7.25
CA GLY A 159 0.88 -5.28 6.01
C GLY A 159 0.66 -6.15 4.77
N LEU A 160 -0.33 -7.04 4.82
CA LEU A 160 -0.78 -7.86 3.70
C LEU A 160 -2.29 -8.03 3.78
N ASN A 161 -2.99 -7.79 2.67
CA ASN A 161 -4.41 -8.13 2.52
C ASN A 161 -4.57 -9.45 1.78
N TRP A 162 -5.58 -10.22 2.18
CA TRP A 162 -6.07 -11.39 1.48
C TRP A 162 -7.40 -11.04 0.81
N THR A 163 -7.51 -11.30 -0.48
CA THR A 163 -8.74 -11.10 -1.25
C THR A 163 -9.09 -12.38 -2.02
N LEU A 164 -10.37 -12.72 -2.03
CA LEU A 164 -10.89 -13.88 -2.77
C LEU A 164 -10.91 -13.60 -4.28
N LEU A 165 -10.55 -14.61 -5.06
CA LEU A 165 -10.65 -14.59 -6.52
C LEU A 165 -11.98 -15.21 -6.96
N SER A 166 -12.54 -14.72 -8.06
CA SER A 166 -13.79 -15.21 -8.66
C SER A 166 -13.69 -16.67 -9.12
N CYS A 167 -12.52 -17.10 -9.60
CA CYS A 167 -12.20 -18.47 -10.00
C CYS A 167 -11.83 -19.39 -8.82
N GLY A 168 -11.89 -18.90 -7.58
CA GLY A 168 -11.58 -19.66 -6.37
C GLY A 168 -10.15 -19.50 -5.85
N GLY A 169 -9.99 -19.73 -4.55
CA GLY A 169 -8.79 -19.32 -3.82
C GLY A 169 -8.75 -17.80 -3.63
N GLY A 170 -7.54 -17.24 -3.60
CA GLY A 170 -7.35 -15.81 -3.41
C GLY A 170 -5.91 -15.40 -3.65
N TYR A 171 -5.63 -14.12 -3.45
CA TYR A 171 -4.29 -13.55 -3.56
C TYR A 171 -3.94 -12.76 -2.30
N TRP A 172 -2.63 -12.67 -2.05
CA TRP A 172 -2.07 -11.74 -1.08
C TRP A 172 -1.64 -10.46 -1.79
N GLY A 173 -1.92 -9.31 -1.19
CA GLY A 173 -1.65 -8.04 -1.81
C GLY A 173 -1.40 -6.91 -0.83
N HIS A 174 -1.21 -5.72 -1.40
CA HIS A 174 -1.21 -4.45 -0.69
C HIS A 174 -1.66 -3.34 -1.65
N GLY A 175 -2.40 -2.36 -1.14
CA GLY A 175 -2.74 -1.13 -1.87
C GLY A 175 -1.84 0.03 -1.44
N GLY A 176 -1.61 1.00 -2.31
CA GLY A 176 -0.95 2.25 -1.96
C GLY A 176 -1.62 3.40 -2.69
N ASN A 177 -1.81 4.53 -2.04
CA ASN A 177 -2.39 5.70 -2.65
C ASN A 177 -1.82 6.97 -2.04
N GLY A 178 -1.86 8.03 -2.83
CA GLY A 178 -1.51 9.38 -2.41
C GLY A 178 -2.11 10.39 -3.38
N PHE A 179 -1.58 11.61 -3.39
CA PHE A 179 -2.09 12.63 -4.30
C PHE A 179 -1.76 12.30 -5.75
N GLY A 180 -2.80 12.07 -6.54
CA GLY A 180 -2.69 11.84 -7.97
C GLY A 180 -2.23 10.44 -8.37
N TYR A 181 -2.00 9.52 -7.43
CA TYR A 181 -1.62 8.14 -7.77
C TYR A 181 -2.34 7.07 -6.93
N MET A 182 -2.38 5.86 -7.48
CA MET A 182 -2.78 4.63 -6.80
C MET A 182 -1.94 3.47 -7.32
N ALA A 183 -1.58 2.54 -6.44
CA ALA A 183 -0.91 1.30 -6.77
C ALA A 183 -1.66 0.13 -6.13
N TRP A 184 -1.77 -0.98 -6.87
CA TRP A 184 -2.36 -2.23 -6.40
C TRP A 184 -1.40 -3.36 -6.69
N LEU A 185 -1.01 -4.09 -5.65
CA LEU A 185 -0.01 -5.14 -5.71
C LEU A 185 -0.70 -6.44 -5.32
N ALA A 186 -0.57 -7.49 -6.13
CA ALA A 186 -1.22 -8.77 -5.88
C ALA A 186 -0.35 -9.94 -6.33
N SER A 187 -0.38 -11.03 -5.56
CA SER A 187 0.27 -12.30 -5.88
C SER A 187 -0.49 -13.49 -5.31
N ASP A 188 -0.71 -14.52 -6.12
CA ASP A 188 -1.29 -15.79 -5.69
C ASP A 188 -0.22 -16.84 -5.34
N GLY A 189 1.05 -16.42 -5.30
CA GLY A 189 2.22 -17.27 -5.07
C GLY A 189 2.79 -17.92 -6.34
N ARG A 190 2.06 -17.91 -7.47
CA ARG A 190 2.55 -18.35 -8.78
C ARG A 190 2.74 -17.17 -9.73
N SER A 191 1.76 -16.27 -9.76
CA SER A 191 1.72 -15.07 -10.57
C SER A 191 1.67 -13.84 -9.67
N ALA A 192 2.28 -12.75 -10.13
CA ALA A 192 2.20 -11.45 -9.47
C ALA A 192 1.88 -10.35 -10.49
N ILE A 193 1.03 -9.41 -10.09
CA ILE A 193 0.64 -8.24 -10.87
C ILE A 193 0.77 -6.99 -10.00
N THR A 194 1.26 -5.91 -10.63
CA THR A 194 1.24 -4.57 -10.07
C THR A 194 0.50 -3.67 -11.06
N VAL A 195 -0.57 -3.04 -10.61
CA VAL A 195 -1.32 -2.03 -11.36
C VAL A 195 -1.02 -0.68 -10.75
N SER A 196 -0.78 0.34 -11.58
CA SER A 196 -0.56 1.71 -11.12
C SER A 196 -1.35 2.68 -11.96
N LEU A 197 -2.01 3.62 -11.28
CA LEU A 197 -2.77 4.73 -11.88
C LEU A 197 -2.08 6.03 -11.46
N TYR A 198 -1.99 6.97 -12.39
CA TYR A 198 -1.32 8.27 -12.20
C TYR A 198 -2.30 9.45 -12.35
N SER A 199 -3.58 9.17 -12.06
CA SER A 199 -4.62 10.17 -11.99
C SER A 199 -5.67 9.78 -10.97
N ARG A 200 -6.08 10.73 -10.12
CA ARG A 200 -7.09 10.55 -9.08
C ARG A 200 -8.24 11.55 -9.28
N PRO A 201 -9.50 11.09 -9.43
CA PRO A 201 -10.65 11.97 -9.55
C PRO A 201 -11.01 12.59 -8.18
N GLY A 202 -11.67 13.75 -8.22
CA GLY A 202 -12.24 14.39 -7.03
C GLY A 202 -13.66 13.94 -6.73
N ASP A 203 -14.30 13.27 -7.69
CA ASP A 203 -15.62 12.66 -7.56
C ASP A 203 -15.54 11.24 -6.97
N GLU A 204 -16.26 10.99 -5.88
CA GLU A 204 -16.21 9.72 -5.12
C GLU A 204 -16.70 8.54 -5.96
N ASP A 205 -17.81 8.68 -6.68
CA ASP A 205 -18.36 7.61 -7.51
C ASP A 205 -17.36 7.20 -8.60
N THR A 206 -16.68 8.17 -9.20
CA THR A 206 -15.62 7.92 -10.17
C THR A 206 -14.41 7.23 -9.53
N ALA A 207 -14.01 7.63 -8.32
CA ALA A 207 -12.93 6.97 -7.58
C ALA A 207 -13.28 5.49 -7.26
N VAL A 208 -14.50 5.23 -6.80
CA VAL A 208 -14.98 3.86 -6.52
C VAL A 208 -15.02 3.02 -7.80
N ARG A 209 -15.49 3.58 -8.93
CA ARG A 209 -15.44 2.88 -10.22
C ARG A 209 -14.01 2.55 -10.64
N GLN A 210 -13.05 3.45 -10.42
CA GLN A 210 -11.64 3.16 -10.69
C GLN A 210 -11.10 2.01 -9.84
N ILE A 211 -11.39 2.01 -8.53
CA ILE A 211 -10.97 0.94 -7.61
C ILE A 211 -11.54 -0.41 -8.06
N ARG A 212 -12.84 -0.47 -8.38
CA ARG A 212 -13.49 -1.69 -8.87
C ARG A 212 -12.87 -2.18 -10.17
N ALA A 213 -12.63 -1.28 -11.13
CA ALA A 213 -11.99 -1.65 -12.39
C ALA A 213 -10.57 -2.23 -12.20
N VAL A 214 -9.81 -1.72 -11.22
CA VAL A 214 -8.51 -2.29 -10.86
C VAL A 214 -8.66 -3.67 -10.22
N ALA A 215 -9.60 -3.83 -9.29
CA ALA A 215 -9.88 -5.13 -8.65
C ALA A 215 -10.31 -6.18 -9.68
N ASP A 216 -11.22 -5.83 -10.60
CA ASP A 216 -11.69 -6.70 -11.67
C ASP A 216 -10.55 -7.10 -12.63
N LEU A 217 -9.65 -6.16 -12.94
CA LEU A 217 -8.45 -6.45 -13.75
C LEU A 217 -7.51 -7.44 -13.05
N VAL A 218 -7.25 -7.23 -11.75
CA VAL A 218 -6.41 -8.13 -10.96
C VAL A 218 -7.02 -9.53 -10.90
N ASP A 219 -8.33 -9.62 -10.64
CA ASP A 219 -9.07 -10.88 -10.63
C ASP A 219 -8.94 -11.60 -11.97
N HIS A 220 -9.21 -10.91 -13.07
CA HIS A 220 -9.13 -11.48 -14.41
C HIS A 220 -7.74 -12.01 -14.77
N VAL A 221 -6.68 -11.23 -14.48
CA VAL A 221 -5.30 -11.63 -14.79
C VAL A 221 -4.86 -12.83 -13.94
N LEU A 222 -5.18 -12.85 -12.65
CA LEU A 222 -4.80 -13.95 -11.77
C LEU A 222 -5.65 -15.21 -11.98
N CYS A 223 -6.87 -15.09 -12.51
CA CYS A 223 -7.67 -16.24 -12.87
C CYS A 223 -7.24 -16.84 -14.22
N SER A 224 -7.01 -16.02 -15.24
CA SER A 224 -6.55 -16.49 -16.56
C SER A 224 -5.20 -17.23 -16.49
N SER A 225 -4.26 -16.72 -15.68
CA SER A 225 -2.95 -17.40 -15.51
C SER A 225 -3.04 -18.78 -14.84
N ARG A 226 -4.13 -19.08 -14.13
CA ARG A 226 -4.35 -20.39 -13.51
C ARG A 226 -4.92 -21.40 -14.50
N GLU A 227 -5.71 -20.94 -15.45
CA GLU A 227 -6.23 -21.77 -16.54
C GLU A 227 -5.08 -22.22 -17.46
N GLU A 228 -4.16 -21.30 -17.80
CA GLU A 228 -2.98 -21.59 -18.64
C GLU A 228 -1.96 -22.53 -17.98
N GLY A 229 -1.98 -22.63 -16.64
CA GLY A 229 -1.08 -23.48 -15.85
C GLY A 229 -1.57 -24.91 -15.60
N THR A 230 -2.70 -25.32 -16.19
CA THR A 230 -3.22 -26.69 -16.07
C THR A 230 -2.59 -27.58 -17.16
N PRO A 231 -1.81 -28.63 -16.82
CA PRO A 231 -1.20 -29.54 -17.78
C PRO A 231 -2.23 -30.34 -18.61
#